data_AF-H1DHY6-F1
#
_entry.id   AF-H1DHY6-F1
#
_cell.length_a   1.000
_cell.length_b   1.000
_cell.length_c   1.000
_cell.angle_alpha   90.00
_cell.angle_beta   90.00
_cell.angle_gamma   90.00
#
_symmetry.space_group_name_H-M   'P 1'
#
loop_
_entity.id
_entity.type
_entity.pdbx_description
1 polymer ?
#
loop_
_entity_poly.entity_id
_entity_poly.type
_entity_poly.pdbx_seq_one_letter_code
_entity_poly.pdbx_strand_id
1 'polypeptide(L)'
;MKKLTLSLLISCLSSILLAVSTPPILPIQERIEKGLYACFTAQSAEPLASLYTELEKQHTPLASYWMAYTKFYEAIYDLKTQKVDLAKNCIQQAITLLENTKNKTSEDYALLAYIQSFSLQYKTGMEAGKISSEVAANGQKALQLDSTNLRAWYIVGSHDFYLPATYGGGQKAESYLKKAIELSPQPVTNPWFPSWGKEEAYDLLIRFYLNKEKTAEARKYYEALKASYPESYLIVQYEEKFQ
;
A
#
# COMPACT_ATOMS: atom_id res chain seq x y z
N MET A 1 -23.13 63.48 56.49
CA MET A 1 -22.30 63.85 55.32
C MET A 1 -22.03 62.60 54.48
N LYS A 2 -21.78 62.73 53.17
CA LYS A 2 -21.72 61.63 52.18
C LYS A 2 -20.48 60.73 52.30
N LYS A 3 -20.63 59.44 51.97
CA LYS A 3 -19.82 58.56 51.05
C LYS A 3 -20.36 57.10 51.20
N LEU A 4 -20.75 56.35 50.15
CA LEU A 4 -19.92 55.63 49.15
C LEU A 4 -18.79 54.82 49.83
N THR A 5 -18.48 53.54 49.56
CA THR A 5 -18.98 52.48 48.64
C THR A 5 -18.58 51.12 49.31
N LEU A 6 -18.71 49.88 48.79
CA LEU A 6 -18.85 49.29 47.45
C LEU A 6 -19.53 47.91 47.57
N SER A 7 -20.17 47.38 46.51
CA SER A 7 -20.62 45.97 46.45
C SER A 7 -19.60 45.10 45.71
N LEU A 8 -19.23 43.94 46.29
CA LEU A 8 -18.34 42.97 45.63
C LEU A 8 -19.14 41.78 45.09
N LEU A 9 -19.39 41.74 43.78
CA LEU A 9 -19.95 40.60 43.08
C LEU A 9 -18.80 39.72 42.56
N ILE A 10 -18.65 38.51 43.11
CA ILE A 10 -17.70 37.51 42.61
C ILE A 10 -18.46 36.60 41.64
N SER A 11 -18.29 36.83 40.34
CA SER A 11 -18.75 35.91 39.30
C SER A 11 -17.71 34.83 39.06
N CYS A 12 -17.96 33.62 39.57
CA CYS A 12 -17.18 32.44 39.21
C CYS A 12 -17.48 32.05 37.76
N LEU A 13 -16.64 32.52 36.83
CA LEU A 13 -16.55 31.99 35.47
C LEU A 13 -16.09 30.54 35.52
N SER A 14 -17.03 29.60 35.36
CA SER A 14 -16.73 28.19 35.16
C SER A 14 -16.16 27.98 33.76
N SER A 15 -14.82 27.95 33.66
CA SER A 15 -14.11 27.61 32.43
C SER A 15 -14.44 26.18 31.99
N ILE A 16 -15.31 26.03 31.00
CA ILE A 16 -15.51 24.75 30.31
C ILE A 16 -14.22 24.48 29.53
N LEU A 17 -13.35 23.61 30.05
CA LEU A 17 -12.29 23.03 29.24
C LEU A 17 -12.95 22.13 28.19
N LEU A 18 -13.00 22.61 26.96
CA LEU A 18 -13.17 21.73 25.80
C LEU A 18 -11.96 20.79 25.77
N ALA A 19 -12.19 19.51 26.07
CA ALA A 19 -11.20 18.48 25.88
C ALA A 19 -10.91 18.39 24.38
N VAL A 20 -9.78 18.97 23.95
CA VAL A 20 -9.27 18.79 22.60
C VAL A 20 -8.86 17.32 22.49
N SER A 21 -9.74 16.49 21.94
CA SER A 21 -9.40 15.11 21.60
C SER A 21 -8.25 15.16 20.59
N THR A 22 -7.07 14.72 21.01
CA THR A 22 -5.95 14.52 20.09
C THR A 22 -6.43 13.64 18.94
N PRO A 23 -6.30 14.05 17.67
CA PRO A 23 -6.73 13.23 16.55
C PRO A 23 -6.02 11.87 16.62
N PRO A 24 -6.71 10.77 16.29
CA PRO A 24 -6.11 9.44 16.37
C PRO A 24 -4.85 9.37 15.52
N ILE A 25 -3.80 8.73 16.06
CA ILE A 25 -2.57 8.47 15.31
C ILE A 25 -2.95 7.55 14.15
N LEU A 26 -2.90 8.09 12.93
CA LEU A 26 -3.23 7.32 11.73
C LEU A 26 -2.25 6.15 11.58
N PRO A 27 -2.72 4.94 11.18
CA PRO A 27 -1.87 3.84 10.77
C PRO A 27 -0.80 4.28 9.78
N ILE A 28 0.41 3.74 9.90
CA ILE A 28 1.55 4.21 9.11
C ILE A 28 1.35 4.01 7.60
N GLN A 29 0.62 2.96 7.19
CA GLN A 29 0.23 2.78 5.79
C GLN A 29 -0.63 3.94 5.27
N GLU A 30 -1.68 4.30 6.02
CA GLU A 30 -2.59 5.40 5.67
C GLU A 30 -1.86 6.75 5.62
N ARG A 31 -0.85 6.94 6.47
CA ARG A 31 0.03 8.13 6.43
C ARG A 31 0.86 8.20 5.14
N ILE A 32 1.36 7.07 4.64
CA ILE A 32 2.13 6.99 3.38
C ILE A 32 1.21 7.21 2.18
N GLU A 33 0.03 6.57 2.16
CA GLU A 33 -0.98 6.73 1.11
C GLU A 33 -1.49 8.19 1.03
N LYS A 34 -1.80 8.81 2.17
CA LYS A 34 -2.13 10.25 2.24
C LYS A 34 -0.95 11.15 1.88
N GLY A 35 0.27 10.73 2.18
CA GLY A 35 1.50 11.39 1.76
C GLY A 35 1.61 11.50 0.23
N LEU A 36 1.26 10.46 -0.52
CA LEU A 36 1.25 10.49 -1.98
C LEU A 36 0.24 11.50 -2.55
N TYR A 37 -0.98 11.57 -2.01
CA TYR A 37 -1.94 12.61 -2.41
C TYR A 37 -1.41 14.01 -2.08
N ALA A 38 -0.82 14.21 -0.90
CA ALA A 38 -0.19 15.46 -0.52
C ALA A 38 0.98 15.85 -1.47
N CYS A 39 1.75 14.89 -1.97
CA CYS A 39 2.80 15.14 -2.97
C CYS A 39 2.24 15.72 -4.28
N PHE A 40 1.08 15.23 -4.74
CA PHE A 40 0.40 15.82 -5.91
C PHE A 40 -0.14 17.22 -5.64
N THR A 41 -0.76 17.45 -4.46
CA THR A 41 -1.24 18.79 -4.07
C THR A 41 -0.11 19.81 -3.94
N ALA A 42 1.02 19.42 -3.32
CA ALA A 42 2.18 20.28 -3.12
C ALA A 42 3.13 20.35 -4.34
N GLN A 43 2.89 19.54 -5.37
CA GLN A 43 3.77 19.34 -6.52
C GLN A 43 5.23 19.01 -6.13
N SER A 44 5.42 18.29 -5.02
CA SER A 44 6.73 17.98 -4.44
C SER A 44 6.74 16.62 -3.73
N ALA A 45 7.90 15.95 -3.71
CA ALA A 45 8.10 14.70 -2.96
C ALA A 45 8.27 14.90 -1.44
N GLU A 46 8.42 16.15 -0.97
CA GLU A 46 8.68 16.51 0.43
C GLU A 46 7.74 15.86 1.48
N PRO A 47 6.42 15.69 1.26
CA PRO A 47 5.56 14.99 2.21
C PRO A 47 6.00 13.55 2.50
N LEU A 48 6.46 12.80 1.50
CA LEU A 48 6.97 11.44 1.66
C LEU A 48 8.42 11.43 2.16
N ALA A 49 9.27 12.34 1.71
CA ALA A 49 10.65 12.47 2.20
C ALA A 49 10.70 12.83 3.70
N SER A 50 9.78 13.68 4.16
CA SER A 50 9.62 14.01 5.58
C SER A 50 9.20 12.78 6.41
N LEU A 51 8.27 11.97 5.90
CA LEU A 51 7.81 10.75 6.56
C LEU A 51 8.89 9.66 6.61
N TYR A 52 9.69 9.52 5.54
CA TYR A 52 10.87 8.66 5.52
C TYR A 52 11.86 9.06 6.63
N THR A 53 12.13 10.37 6.77
CA THR A 53 13.04 10.93 7.78
C THR A 53 12.52 10.77 9.21
N GLU A 54 11.19 10.67 9.40
CA GLU A 54 10.60 10.30 10.70
C GLU A 54 10.82 8.80 11.01
N LEU A 55 10.54 7.93 10.04
CA LEU A 55 10.67 6.47 10.18
C LEU A 55 12.12 6.04 10.46
N GLU A 56 13.09 6.66 9.79
CA GLU A 56 14.52 6.37 9.95
C GLU A 56 14.98 6.48 11.42
N LYS A 57 14.41 7.42 12.18
CA LYS A 57 14.72 7.68 13.60
C LYS A 57 14.16 6.62 14.55
N GLN A 58 13.24 5.76 14.10
CA GLN A 58 12.58 4.78 14.96
C GLN A 58 13.42 3.50 15.16
N HIS A 59 14.35 3.20 14.24
CA HIS A 59 15.29 2.08 14.31
C HIS A 59 14.67 0.69 14.64
N THR A 60 13.41 0.45 14.25
CA THR A 60 12.74 -0.85 14.41
C THR A 60 12.83 -1.70 13.13
N PRO A 61 12.66 -3.05 13.20
CA PRO A 61 12.57 -3.88 12.00
C PRO A 61 11.46 -3.45 11.03
N LEU A 62 10.31 -3.01 11.56
CA LEU A 62 9.21 -2.46 10.76
C LEU A 62 9.54 -1.09 10.15
N ALA A 63 10.45 -0.30 10.73
CA ALA A 63 10.86 0.97 10.15
C ALA A 63 11.48 0.76 8.76
N SER A 64 12.35 -0.26 8.58
CA SER A 64 12.91 -0.58 7.26
C SER A 64 11.86 -1.00 6.23
N TYR A 65 10.84 -1.75 6.66
CA TYR A 65 9.68 -2.09 5.82
C TYR A 65 8.93 -0.82 5.37
N TRP A 66 8.58 0.05 6.32
CA TRP A 66 7.80 1.26 6.03
C TRP A 66 8.59 2.33 5.27
N MET A 67 9.91 2.43 5.48
CA MET A 67 10.81 3.25 4.68
C MET A 67 10.86 2.78 3.22
N ALA A 68 10.92 1.46 2.98
CA ALA A 68 10.87 0.90 1.63
C ALA A 68 9.50 1.14 0.96
N TYR A 69 8.40 0.97 1.69
CA TYR A 69 7.05 1.30 1.22
C TYR A 69 6.89 2.80 0.92
N THR A 70 7.48 3.67 1.74
CA THR A 70 7.50 5.13 1.50
C THR A 70 8.24 5.47 0.21
N LYS A 71 9.43 4.88 -0.02
CA LYS A 71 10.19 5.07 -1.27
C LYS A 71 9.51 4.48 -2.50
N PHE A 72 8.73 3.41 -2.35
CA PHE A 72 7.86 2.91 -3.41
C PHE A 72 6.78 3.92 -3.80
N TYR A 73 6.11 4.56 -2.83
CA TYR A 73 5.11 5.61 -3.11
C TYR A 73 5.75 6.89 -3.68
N GLU A 74 6.96 7.24 -3.25
CA GLU A 74 7.76 8.34 -3.82
C GLU A 74 8.07 8.08 -5.30
N ALA A 75 8.44 6.85 -5.65
CA ALA A 75 8.64 6.44 -7.03
C ALA A 75 7.36 6.48 -7.88
N ILE A 76 6.19 6.18 -7.31
CA ILE A 76 4.89 6.34 -7.99
C ILE A 76 4.64 7.81 -8.31
N TYR A 77 4.86 8.72 -7.35
CA TYR A 77 4.73 10.16 -7.56
C TYR A 77 5.69 10.66 -8.66
N ASP A 78 6.98 10.30 -8.58
CA ASP A 78 7.98 10.71 -9.57
C ASP A 78 7.66 10.17 -10.97
N LEU A 79 7.23 8.91 -11.08
CA LEU A 79 6.80 8.33 -12.36
C LEU A 79 5.59 9.08 -12.94
N LYS A 80 4.57 9.36 -12.12
CA LYS A 80 3.37 10.10 -12.55
C LYS A 80 3.66 11.55 -12.93
N THR A 81 4.71 12.14 -12.36
CA THR A 81 5.23 13.48 -12.73
C THR A 81 6.36 13.44 -13.77
N GLN A 82 6.55 12.30 -14.45
CA GLN A 82 7.51 12.08 -15.55
C GLN A 82 9.00 12.16 -15.15
N LYS A 83 9.32 12.17 -13.86
CA LYS A 83 10.69 12.18 -13.29
C LYS A 83 11.27 10.77 -13.22
N VAL A 84 11.34 10.09 -14.37
CA VAL A 84 11.61 8.65 -14.48
C VAL A 84 12.88 8.18 -13.75
N ASP A 85 13.96 8.97 -13.79
CA ASP A 85 15.22 8.57 -13.15
C ASP A 85 15.21 8.75 -11.61
N LEU A 86 14.40 9.67 -11.08
CA LEU A 86 14.14 9.74 -9.64
C LEU A 86 13.33 8.52 -9.19
N ALA A 87 12.29 8.15 -9.95
CA ALA A 87 11.49 6.96 -9.68
C ALA A 87 12.35 5.67 -9.65
N LYS A 88 13.24 5.48 -10.63
CA LYS A 88 14.23 4.37 -10.63
C LYS A 88 15.13 4.37 -9.39
N ASN A 89 15.59 5.55 -8.98
CA ASN A 89 16.46 5.70 -7.80
C ASN A 89 15.73 5.31 -6.51
N CYS A 90 14.50 5.82 -6.31
CA CYS A 90 13.65 5.48 -5.18
C CYS A 90 13.33 3.98 -5.12
N ILE A 91 13.04 3.33 -6.25
CA ILE A 91 12.87 1.87 -6.33
C ILE A 91 14.16 1.12 -5.95
N GLN A 92 15.33 1.55 -6.45
CA GLN A 92 16.59 0.92 -6.10
C GLN A 92 16.92 1.08 -4.60
N GLN A 93 16.66 2.25 -4.00
CA GLN A 93 16.79 2.45 -2.55
C GLN A 93 15.90 1.49 -1.76
N ALA A 94 14.62 1.37 -2.14
CA ALA A 94 13.66 0.50 -1.47
C ALA A 94 14.04 -1.00 -1.56
N ILE A 95 14.47 -1.46 -2.74
CA ILE A 95 15.01 -2.82 -2.94
C ILE A 95 16.22 -3.04 -2.04
N THR A 96 17.21 -2.13 -2.09
CA THR A 96 18.46 -2.23 -1.33
C THR A 96 18.20 -2.26 0.17
N LEU A 97 17.24 -1.49 0.67
CA LEU A 97 16.85 -1.47 2.08
C LEU A 97 16.30 -2.84 2.52
N LEU A 98 15.34 -3.38 1.77
CA LEU A 98 14.76 -4.69 2.07
C LEU A 98 15.76 -5.83 1.91
N GLU A 99 16.60 -5.82 0.87
CA GLU A 99 17.67 -6.81 0.66
C GLU A 99 18.66 -6.86 1.84
N ASN A 100 18.95 -5.71 2.46
CA ASN A 100 19.80 -5.62 3.66
C ASN A 100 19.08 -5.90 4.99
N THR A 101 17.74 -5.94 5.04
CA THR A 101 16.98 -6.34 6.23
C THR A 101 17.39 -7.75 6.69
N LYS A 102 17.86 -7.86 7.93
CA LYS A 102 18.16 -9.15 8.58
C LYS A 102 16.87 -9.82 9.05
N ASN A 103 16.85 -11.15 9.04
CA ASN A 103 15.71 -11.96 9.52
C ASN A 103 14.37 -11.62 8.85
N LYS A 104 14.38 -11.41 7.52
CA LYS A 104 13.20 -11.13 6.69
C LYS A 104 12.03 -12.04 7.02
N THR A 105 10.90 -11.44 7.34
CA THR A 105 9.60 -12.08 7.52
C THR A 105 8.94 -12.39 6.17
N SER A 106 7.80 -13.09 6.19
CA SER A 106 6.98 -13.26 4.98
C SER A 106 6.58 -11.90 4.37
N GLU A 107 6.29 -10.89 5.20
CA GLU A 107 5.92 -9.55 4.74
C GLU A 107 7.08 -8.85 4.02
N ASP A 108 8.31 -8.93 4.55
CA ASP A 108 9.49 -8.33 3.90
C ASP A 108 9.76 -8.94 2.53
N TYR A 109 9.60 -10.26 2.38
CA TYR A 109 9.72 -10.95 1.10
C TYR A 109 8.58 -10.59 0.12
N ALA A 110 7.35 -10.44 0.61
CA ALA A 110 6.22 -10.02 -0.20
C ALA A 110 6.39 -8.58 -0.71
N LEU A 111 6.82 -7.65 0.14
CA LEU A 111 7.09 -6.27 -0.26
C LEU A 111 8.30 -6.18 -1.21
N LEU A 112 9.38 -6.92 -0.96
CA LEU A 112 10.53 -6.96 -1.86
C LEU A 112 10.13 -7.44 -3.25
N ALA A 113 9.38 -8.54 -3.33
CA ALA A 113 8.84 -9.05 -4.60
C ALA A 113 7.92 -8.03 -5.29
N TYR A 114 7.11 -7.27 -4.54
CA TYR A 114 6.25 -6.22 -5.12
C TYR A 114 7.06 -5.11 -5.78
N ILE A 115 8.05 -4.56 -5.06
CA ILE A 115 8.89 -3.45 -5.54
C ILE A 115 9.80 -3.92 -6.69
N GLN A 116 10.34 -5.13 -6.63
CA GLN A 116 11.04 -5.76 -7.75
C GLN A 116 10.11 -5.91 -8.97
N SER A 117 8.85 -6.31 -8.78
CA SER A 117 7.88 -6.44 -9.89
C SER A 117 7.55 -5.09 -10.51
N PHE A 118 7.47 -4.01 -9.73
CA PHE A 118 7.33 -2.66 -10.27
C PHE A 118 8.57 -2.25 -11.07
N SER A 119 9.77 -2.62 -10.61
CA SER A 119 11.02 -2.28 -11.31
C SER A 119 11.11 -2.81 -12.74
N LEU A 120 10.39 -3.90 -13.07
CA LEU A 120 10.40 -4.54 -14.40
C LEU A 120 10.02 -3.60 -15.54
N GLN A 121 9.21 -2.57 -15.30
CA GLN A 121 8.85 -1.60 -16.35
C GLN A 121 10.04 -0.78 -16.87
N TYR A 122 11.18 -0.79 -16.16
CA TYR A 122 12.42 -0.10 -16.54
C TYR A 122 13.47 -1.06 -17.15
N LYS A 123 13.12 -2.33 -17.39
CA LYS A 123 14.05 -3.44 -17.61
C LYS A 123 13.70 -4.20 -18.88
N THR A 124 14.70 -4.74 -19.57
CA THR A 124 14.50 -5.50 -20.82
C THR A 124 15.40 -6.73 -20.91
N GLY A 125 15.08 -7.63 -21.83
CA GLY A 125 15.91 -8.80 -22.14
C GLY A 125 16.25 -9.67 -20.93
N MET A 126 17.54 -10.03 -20.82
CA MET A 126 18.04 -10.91 -19.76
C MET A 126 17.87 -10.32 -18.35
N GLU A 127 17.97 -8.99 -18.20
CA GLU A 127 17.82 -8.32 -16.91
C GLU A 127 16.37 -8.41 -16.41
N ALA A 128 15.39 -8.18 -17.29
CA ALA A 128 13.98 -8.39 -16.98
C ALA A 128 13.69 -9.87 -16.61
N GLY A 129 14.27 -10.83 -17.34
CA GLY A 129 14.14 -12.25 -17.03
C GLY A 129 14.72 -12.65 -15.66
N LYS A 130 15.87 -12.08 -15.29
CA LYS A 130 16.46 -12.25 -13.96
C LYS A 130 15.55 -11.69 -12.86
N ILE A 131 15.13 -10.43 -12.98
CA ILE A 131 14.29 -9.76 -11.97
C ILE A 131 12.93 -10.47 -11.86
N SER A 132 12.35 -10.90 -12.98
CA SER A 132 11.13 -11.72 -13.00
C SER A 132 11.28 -13.02 -12.18
N SER A 133 12.44 -13.68 -12.30
CA SER A 133 12.75 -14.89 -11.52
C SER A 133 12.93 -14.58 -10.03
N GLU A 134 13.50 -13.43 -9.68
CA GLU A 134 13.65 -12.95 -8.29
C GLU A 134 12.30 -12.62 -7.65
N VAL A 135 11.38 -11.98 -8.37
CA VAL A 135 9.99 -11.74 -7.93
C VAL A 135 9.29 -13.06 -7.61
N ALA A 136 9.38 -14.03 -8.53
CA ALA A 136 8.80 -15.36 -8.32
C ALA A 136 9.41 -16.07 -7.10
N ALA A 137 10.74 -16.05 -6.96
CA ALA A 137 11.44 -16.66 -5.84
C ALA A 137 11.07 -16.01 -4.48
N ASN A 138 11.05 -14.68 -4.40
CA ASN A 138 10.72 -13.95 -3.19
C ASN A 138 9.23 -14.11 -2.82
N GLY A 139 8.31 -14.04 -3.78
CA GLY A 139 6.88 -14.30 -3.54
C GLY A 139 6.60 -15.73 -3.05
N GLN A 140 7.25 -16.74 -3.66
CA GLN A 140 7.16 -18.13 -3.17
C GLN A 140 7.83 -18.29 -1.80
N LYS A 141 8.93 -17.60 -1.51
CA LYS A 141 9.57 -17.62 -0.20
C LYS A 141 8.68 -17.02 0.90
N ALA A 142 7.95 -15.95 0.59
CA ALA A 142 6.96 -15.38 1.49
C ALA A 142 5.87 -16.40 1.86
N LEU A 143 5.31 -17.10 0.86
CA LEU A 143 4.30 -18.16 1.07
C LEU A 143 4.83 -19.38 1.84
N GLN A 144 6.12 -19.72 1.69
CA GLN A 144 6.76 -20.79 2.47
C GLN A 144 6.97 -20.41 3.94
N LEU A 145 7.18 -19.13 4.24
CA LEU A 145 7.35 -18.62 5.61
C LEU A 145 6.00 -18.42 6.32
N ASP A 146 4.98 -17.97 5.58
CA ASP A 146 3.61 -17.86 6.05
C ASP A 146 2.64 -17.98 4.87
N SER A 147 1.87 -19.08 4.86
CA SER A 147 0.86 -19.35 3.83
C SER A 147 -0.47 -18.61 4.07
N THR A 148 -0.60 -17.90 5.19
CA THR A 148 -1.73 -17.01 5.51
C THR A 148 -1.49 -15.55 5.13
N ASN A 149 -0.27 -15.19 4.72
CA ASN A 149 0.05 -13.84 4.24
C ASN A 149 -0.69 -13.54 2.93
N LEU A 150 -1.72 -12.69 3.01
CA LEU A 150 -2.49 -12.20 1.88
C LEU A 150 -1.63 -11.54 0.80
N ARG A 151 -0.67 -10.71 1.18
CA ARG A 151 0.18 -9.95 0.25
C ARG A 151 1.08 -10.87 -0.54
N ALA A 152 1.60 -11.93 0.08
CA ALA A 152 2.35 -12.96 -0.62
C ALA A 152 1.51 -13.63 -1.74
N TRP A 153 0.24 -13.96 -1.47
CA TRP A 153 -0.69 -14.49 -2.49
C TRP A 153 -1.02 -13.47 -3.59
N TYR A 154 -1.27 -12.21 -3.21
CA TYR A 154 -1.49 -11.12 -4.17
C TYR A 154 -0.29 -10.95 -5.10
N ILE A 155 0.94 -10.95 -4.58
CA ILE A 155 2.15 -10.73 -5.39
C ILE A 155 2.43 -11.90 -6.33
N VAL A 156 2.28 -13.16 -5.91
CA VAL A 156 2.43 -14.28 -6.87
C VAL A 156 1.31 -14.30 -7.91
N GLY A 157 0.09 -13.86 -7.55
CA GLY A 157 -1.03 -13.71 -8.49
C GLY A 157 -0.83 -12.57 -9.49
N SER A 158 -0.34 -11.42 -9.02
CA SER A 158 0.02 -10.26 -9.83
C SER A 158 1.17 -10.56 -10.78
N HIS A 159 2.22 -11.22 -10.27
CA HIS A 159 3.34 -11.64 -11.09
C HIS A 159 2.91 -12.61 -12.21
N ASP A 160 2.12 -13.64 -11.89
CA ASP A 160 1.57 -14.57 -12.90
C ASP A 160 0.66 -13.86 -13.90
N PHE A 161 -0.14 -12.87 -13.46
CA PHE A 161 -1.03 -12.07 -14.32
C PHE A 161 -0.26 -11.25 -15.36
N TYR A 162 0.85 -10.60 -14.98
CA TYR A 162 1.65 -9.75 -15.87
C TYR A 162 2.72 -10.51 -16.66
N LEU A 163 3.08 -11.74 -16.26
CA LEU A 163 4.01 -12.58 -16.99
C LEU A 163 3.42 -12.95 -18.38
N PRO A 164 4.16 -12.80 -19.49
CA PRO A 164 3.65 -13.17 -20.81
C PRO A 164 3.28 -14.67 -20.91
N ALA A 165 2.19 -14.96 -21.63
CA ALA A 165 1.69 -16.33 -21.79
C ALA A 165 2.70 -17.29 -22.44
N THR A 166 3.62 -16.78 -23.26
CA THR A 166 4.75 -17.55 -23.85
C THR A 166 5.73 -18.08 -22.80
N TYR A 167 5.79 -17.46 -21.61
CA TYR A 167 6.53 -17.94 -20.44
C TYR A 167 5.62 -18.63 -19.41
N GLY A 168 4.38 -18.95 -19.79
CA GLY A 168 3.42 -19.65 -18.95
C GLY A 168 2.59 -18.77 -18.01
N GLY A 169 2.64 -17.44 -18.12
CA GLY A 169 1.82 -16.55 -17.30
C GLY A 169 0.30 -16.65 -17.57
N GLY A 170 -0.49 -16.14 -16.63
CA GLY A 170 -1.96 -16.13 -16.64
C GLY A 170 -2.61 -17.48 -16.31
N GLN A 171 -1.83 -18.49 -15.92
CA GLN A 171 -2.31 -19.84 -15.58
C GLN A 171 -2.73 -19.96 -14.11
N LYS A 172 -2.06 -19.26 -13.20
CA LYS A 172 -2.28 -19.36 -11.74
C LYS A 172 -2.83 -18.08 -11.11
N ALA A 173 -2.80 -16.97 -11.83
CA ALA A 173 -3.32 -15.67 -11.41
C ALA A 173 -4.73 -15.79 -10.79
N GLU A 174 -5.65 -16.52 -11.43
CA GLU A 174 -7.02 -16.67 -10.92
C GLU A 174 -7.07 -17.29 -9.52
N SER A 175 -6.36 -18.40 -9.28
CA SER A 175 -6.41 -19.12 -8.01
C SER A 175 -5.63 -18.39 -6.91
N TYR A 176 -4.49 -17.77 -7.26
CA TYR A 176 -3.69 -16.95 -6.34
C TYR A 176 -4.43 -15.68 -5.90
N LEU A 177 -5.05 -14.94 -6.83
CA LEU A 177 -5.80 -13.71 -6.51
C LEU A 177 -7.08 -14.02 -5.71
N LYS A 178 -7.79 -15.11 -6.06
CA LYS A 178 -8.88 -15.64 -5.22
C LYS A 178 -8.39 -15.95 -3.80
N LYS A 179 -7.22 -16.59 -3.67
CA LYS A 179 -6.69 -16.95 -2.35
C LYS A 179 -6.30 -15.72 -1.52
N ALA A 180 -5.75 -14.68 -2.14
CA ALA A 180 -5.54 -13.39 -1.48
C ALA A 180 -6.87 -12.80 -0.97
N ILE A 181 -7.92 -12.78 -1.80
CA ILE A 181 -9.24 -12.25 -1.43
C ILE A 181 -9.91 -13.04 -0.29
N GLU A 182 -9.68 -14.34 -0.17
CA GLU A 182 -10.18 -15.16 0.95
C GLU A 182 -9.55 -14.82 2.31
N LEU A 183 -8.32 -14.33 2.32
CA LEU A 183 -7.55 -14.11 3.55
C LEU A 183 -7.88 -12.77 4.22
N SER A 184 -7.58 -12.64 5.52
CA SER A 184 -7.67 -11.35 6.20
C SER A 184 -6.50 -10.44 5.81
N PRO A 185 -6.72 -9.14 5.53
CA PRO A 185 -5.63 -8.17 5.37
C PRO A 185 -4.69 -8.13 6.57
N GLN A 186 -5.24 -8.31 7.77
CA GLN A 186 -4.52 -8.43 9.03
C GLN A 186 -5.18 -9.52 9.89
N PRO A 187 -4.46 -10.58 10.31
CA PRO A 187 -4.98 -11.56 11.27
C PRO A 187 -5.27 -10.95 12.65
N VAL A 188 -4.53 -9.89 13.01
CA VAL A 188 -4.74 -9.07 14.21
C VAL A 188 -4.65 -7.61 13.79
N THR A 189 -5.72 -6.83 14.03
CA THR A 189 -5.76 -5.41 13.70
C THR A 189 -4.67 -4.65 14.44
N ASN A 190 -3.72 -4.05 13.69
CA ASN A 190 -2.58 -3.35 14.25
C ASN A 190 -2.17 -2.17 13.34
N PRO A 191 -2.18 -0.90 13.84
CA PRO A 191 -1.79 0.29 13.06
C PRO A 191 -0.36 0.28 12.49
N TRP A 192 0.51 -0.63 12.97
CA TRP A 192 1.91 -0.76 12.55
C TRP A 192 2.16 -1.89 11.55
N PHE A 193 1.18 -2.76 11.32
CA PHE A 193 1.27 -3.86 10.35
C PHE A 193 0.65 -3.46 9.01
N PRO A 194 1.05 -4.09 7.89
CA PRO A 194 0.47 -3.81 6.58
C PRO A 194 -0.96 -4.35 6.44
N SER A 195 -1.78 -3.65 5.67
CA SER A 195 -3.16 -3.99 5.29
C SER A 195 -3.42 -3.91 3.79
N TRP A 196 -2.46 -3.44 2.98
CA TRP A 196 -2.51 -3.43 1.51
C TRP A 196 -2.59 -4.84 0.90
N GLY A 197 -2.89 -4.89 -0.40
CA GLY A 197 -2.87 -6.08 -1.26
C GLY A 197 -4.24 -6.69 -1.57
N LYS A 198 -5.30 -6.38 -0.81
CA LYS A 198 -6.62 -7.01 -0.99
C LYS A 198 -7.47 -6.31 -2.04
N GLU A 199 -7.49 -4.99 -2.05
CA GLU A 199 -8.18 -4.18 -3.08
C GLU A 199 -7.50 -4.36 -4.44
N GLU A 200 -6.18 -4.45 -4.45
CA GLU A 200 -5.36 -4.71 -5.63
C GLU A 200 -5.55 -6.15 -6.14
N ALA A 201 -5.79 -7.12 -5.25
CA ALA A 201 -6.19 -8.47 -5.66
C ALA A 201 -7.58 -8.50 -6.30
N TYR A 202 -8.53 -7.69 -5.81
CA TYR A 202 -9.83 -7.48 -6.47
C TYR A 202 -9.65 -6.83 -7.86
N ASP A 203 -8.89 -5.73 -7.98
CA ASP A 203 -8.62 -5.07 -9.27
C ASP A 203 -8.09 -6.06 -10.32
N LEU A 204 -7.03 -6.80 -9.98
CA LEU A 204 -6.42 -7.74 -10.90
C LEU A 204 -7.33 -8.92 -11.24
N LEU A 205 -8.15 -9.42 -10.30
CA LEU A 205 -9.07 -10.51 -10.59
C LEU A 205 -10.24 -10.07 -11.47
N ILE A 206 -10.77 -8.85 -11.25
CA ILE A 206 -11.77 -8.23 -12.12
C ILE A 206 -11.19 -8.08 -13.54
N ARG A 207 -9.98 -7.52 -13.67
CA ARG A 207 -9.28 -7.37 -14.97
C ARG A 207 -8.98 -8.70 -15.64
N PHE A 208 -8.60 -9.73 -14.88
CA PHE A 208 -8.37 -11.08 -15.40
C PHE A 208 -9.62 -11.66 -16.04
N TYR A 209 -10.78 -11.52 -15.41
CA TYR A 209 -12.04 -11.98 -16.00
C TYR A 209 -12.47 -11.13 -17.19
N LEU A 210 -12.33 -9.80 -17.13
CA LEU A 210 -12.62 -8.91 -18.25
C LEU A 210 -11.76 -9.21 -19.48
N ASN A 211 -10.47 -9.48 -19.29
CA ASN A 211 -9.53 -9.87 -20.35
C ASN A 211 -9.85 -11.26 -20.96
N LYS A 212 -10.69 -12.05 -20.31
CA LYS A 212 -11.20 -13.34 -20.78
C LYS A 212 -12.69 -13.28 -21.17
N GLU A 213 -13.24 -12.08 -21.33
CA GLU A 213 -14.66 -11.81 -21.68
C GLU A 213 -15.69 -12.39 -20.68
N LYS A 214 -15.23 -12.73 -19.47
CA LYS A 214 -16.01 -13.32 -18.37
C LYS A 214 -16.68 -12.24 -17.52
N THR A 215 -17.55 -11.46 -18.16
CA THR A 215 -18.19 -10.29 -17.55
C THR A 215 -19.01 -10.61 -16.29
N ALA A 216 -19.64 -11.80 -16.23
CA ALA A 216 -20.41 -12.23 -15.06
C ALA A 216 -19.51 -12.49 -13.83
N GLU A 217 -18.40 -13.22 -14.01
CA GLU A 217 -17.40 -13.40 -12.96
C GLU A 217 -16.74 -12.08 -12.55
N ALA A 218 -16.41 -11.20 -13.51
CA ALA A 218 -15.87 -9.88 -13.21
C ALA A 218 -16.83 -9.03 -12.35
N ARG A 219 -18.12 -8.98 -12.72
CA ARG A 219 -19.18 -8.30 -11.96
C ARG A 219 -19.32 -8.86 -10.54
N LYS A 220 -19.24 -10.19 -10.37
CA LYS A 220 -19.28 -10.83 -9.03
C LYS A 220 -18.18 -10.30 -8.12
N TYR A 221 -16.95 -10.16 -8.62
CA TYR A 221 -15.83 -9.65 -7.81
C TYR A 221 -15.88 -8.14 -7.61
N TYR A 222 -16.45 -7.38 -8.55
CA TYR A 222 -16.75 -5.95 -8.37
C TYR A 222 -17.77 -5.69 -7.26
N GLU A 223 -18.88 -6.43 -7.21
CA GLU A 223 -19.86 -6.29 -6.12
C GLU A 223 -19.29 -6.73 -4.76
N ALA A 224 -18.42 -7.74 -4.74
CA ALA A 224 -17.71 -8.16 -3.52
C ALA A 224 -16.67 -7.12 -3.04
N LEU A 225 -16.00 -6.42 -3.96
CA LEU A 225 -15.16 -5.26 -3.67
C LEU A 225 -15.98 -4.14 -3.04
N LYS A 226 -17.09 -3.72 -3.68
CA LYS A 226 -18.01 -2.69 -3.15
C LYS A 226 -18.52 -2.99 -1.74
N ALA A 227 -18.89 -4.24 -1.48
CA ALA A 227 -19.37 -4.66 -0.17
C ALA A 227 -18.28 -4.67 0.91
N SER A 228 -17.02 -4.86 0.54
CA SER A 228 -15.88 -4.97 1.47
C SER A 228 -15.13 -3.64 1.67
N TYR A 229 -15.14 -2.77 0.65
CA TYR A 229 -14.38 -1.53 0.57
C TYR A 229 -15.24 -0.42 -0.06
N PRO A 230 -16.33 0.04 0.60
CA PRO A 230 -17.31 0.98 0.02
C PRO A 230 -16.73 2.36 -0.34
N GLU A 231 -15.60 2.73 0.25
CA GLU A 231 -14.87 4.00 -0.03
C GLU A 231 -13.75 3.84 -1.08
N SER A 232 -13.62 2.67 -1.71
CA SER A 232 -12.53 2.40 -2.65
C SER A 232 -12.70 3.18 -3.96
N TYR A 233 -11.64 3.88 -4.38
CA TYR A 233 -11.61 4.57 -5.69
C TYR A 233 -11.80 3.59 -6.86
N LEU A 234 -11.49 2.31 -6.67
CA LEU A 234 -11.70 1.26 -7.67
C LEU A 234 -13.18 1.06 -8.00
N ILE A 235 -14.11 1.45 -7.12
CA ILE A 235 -15.55 1.41 -7.42
C ILE A 235 -15.86 2.31 -8.61
N VAL A 236 -15.37 3.56 -8.56
CA VAL A 236 -15.54 4.57 -9.62
C VAL A 236 -14.87 4.11 -10.92
N GLN A 237 -13.68 3.48 -10.82
CA GLN A 237 -12.95 2.94 -11.99
C GLN A 237 -13.75 1.90 -12.79
N TYR A 238 -14.64 1.15 -12.13
CA TYR A 238 -15.41 0.07 -12.75
C TYR A 238 -16.90 0.36 -12.93
N GLU A 239 -17.38 1.52 -12.44
CA GLU A 239 -18.79 1.88 -12.46
C GLU A 239 -19.38 1.89 -13.87
N GLU A 240 -18.81 2.66 -14.80
CA GLU A 240 -19.26 2.72 -16.21
C GLU A 240 -19.27 1.35 -16.91
N LYS A 241 -18.48 0.39 -16.41
CA LYS A 241 -18.30 -0.94 -17.01
C LYS A 241 -19.29 -1.98 -16.49
N PHE A 242 -19.97 -1.69 -15.39
CA PHE A 242 -20.93 -2.57 -14.74
C PHE A 242 -22.27 -1.88 -14.40
N GLN A 243 -22.50 -0.64 -14.80
CA GLN A 243 -23.88 -0.16 -15.00
C GLN A 243 -24.61 -0.99 -16.07
#